data_AF-A0A820RM22-F1
#
_entry.id   AF-A0A820RM22-F1
#
_cell.length_a   1.000
_cell.length_b   1.000
_cell.length_c   1.000
_cell.angle_alpha   90.00
_cell.angle_beta   90.00
_cell.angle_gamma   90.00
#
_symmetry.space_group_name_H-M   'P 1'
#
loop_
_entity.id
_entity.type
_entity.pdbx_description
1 polymer ?
#
loop_
_entity_poly.entity_id
_entity_poly.type
_entity_poly.pdbx_seq_one_letter_code
_entity_poly.pdbx_strand_id
1 'polypeptide(L)'
;ERNYPIVTVDFIPSNGTENKTTITFFQARYFGSFALDSSSLDPNYKWKIYMECDLGGSKDGDIWNLTDNYAPKKINFMFDSSTETFELDEEYLWIKCNKDFYSFQVTEYVYKGGDPHTLWQAFELVFR
;
A
#
# COMPACT_ATOMS: atom_id res chain seq x y z
N GLU A 1 9.94 18.76 11.08
CA GLU A 1 11.05 19.15 10.18
C GLU A 1 10.53 19.41 8.78
N ARG A 2 11.20 20.22 7.94
CA ARG A 2 10.75 20.52 6.56
C ARG A 2 11.14 19.38 5.60
N ASN A 3 10.42 18.26 5.65
CA ASN A 3 10.47 17.23 4.61
C ASN A 3 9.14 16.46 4.56
N TYR A 4 8.95 15.65 3.53
CA TYR A 4 7.72 14.89 3.30
C TYR A 4 7.95 13.38 3.56
N PRO A 5 6.97 12.68 4.14
CA PRO A 5 7.04 11.24 4.28
C PRO A 5 6.85 10.57 2.92
N ILE A 6 7.60 9.49 2.72
CA ILE A 6 7.26 8.43 1.75
C ILE A 6 6.76 7.23 2.55
N VAL A 7 5.62 6.68 2.14
CA VAL A 7 5.09 5.43 2.65
C VAL A 7 5.20 4.37 1.56
N THR A 8 6.05 3.37 1.80
CA THR A 8 6.16 2.19 0.96
C THR A 8 5.14 1.16 1.43
N VAL A 9 4.32 0.67 0.50
CA VAL A 9 3.30 -0.36 0.70
C VAL A 9 3.81 -1.64 0.05
N ASP A 10 4.31 -2.57 0.87
CA ASP A 10 4.71 -3.91 0.43
C ASP A 10 3.48 -4.81 0.46
N PHE A 11 3.01 -5.19 -0.72
CA PHE A 11 1.80 -6.00 -0.91
C PHE A 11 2.19 -7.41 -1.36
N ILE A 12 1.86 -8.38 -0.51
CA ILE A 12 2.14 -9.80 -0.75
C ILE A 12 0.78 -10.51 -0.87
N PRO A 13 0.33 -10.84 -2.10
CA PRO A 13 -0.84 -11.66 -2.29
C PRO A 13 -0.56 -13.10 -1.83
N SER A 14 -1.63 -13.86 -1.62
CA SER A 14 -1.53 -15.27 -1.26
C SER A 14 -0.63 -16.03 -2.24
N ASN A 15 0.17 -16.96 -1.72
CA ASN A 15 0.99 -17.89 -2.49
C ASN A 15 0.26 -19.19 -2.89
N GLY A 16 -1.07 -19.24 -2.72
CA GLY A 16 -1.91 -20.40 -3.02
C GLY A 16 -1.96 -21.49 -1.94
N THR A 17 -1.14 -21.42 -0.87
CA THR A 17 -1.24 -22.34 0.29
C THR A 17 -2.03 -21.77 1.46
N GLU A 18 -2.12 -20.46 1.57
CA GLU A 18 -2.91 -19.76 2.58
C GLU A 18 -3.74 -18.67 1.91
N ASN A 19 -5.06 -18.64 2.08
CA ASN A 19 -5.94 -17.61 1.50
C ASN A 19 -5.83 -16.28 2.27
N LYS A 20 -4.60 -15.76 2.37
CA LYS A 20 -4.28 -14.56 3.14
C LYS A 20 -3.50 -13.57 2.31
N THR A 21 -3.76 -12.29 2.56
CA THR A 21 -2.97 -11.19 2.03
C THR A 21 -2.22 -10.54 3.18
N THR A 22 -0.91 -10.36 3.00
CA THR A 22 -0.08 -9.60 3.94
C THR A 22 0.28 -8.26 3.34
N ILE A 23 0.07 -7.20 4.12
CA ILE A 23 0.39 -5.83 3.73
C ILE A 23 1.33 -5.26 4.78
N THR A 24 2.48 -4.79 4.35
CA THR A 24 3.42 -4.10 5.24
C THR A 24 3.61 -2.66 4.78
N PHE A 25 3.34 -1.73 5.68
CA PHE A 25 3.58 -0.31 5.50
C PHE A 25 4.92 0.05 6.11
N PHE A 26 5.74 0.81 5.40
CA PHE A 26 6.99 1.37 5.90
C PHE A 26 7.01 2.87 5.63
N GLN A 27 7.28 3.69 6.65
CA GLN A 27 7.49 5.12 6.44
C GLN A 27 8.98 5.48 6.50
N ALA A 28 9.39 6.32 5.57
CA ALA A 28 10.69 6.94 5.56
C ALA A 28 10.60 8.41 5.16
N ARG A 29 11.72 9.11 5.24
CA ARG A 29 11.86 10.43 4.66
C ARG A 29 11.95 10.30 3.14
N TYR A 30 11.15 11.07 2.41
CA TYR A 30 11.36 11.24 0.98
C TYR A 30 12.61 12.08 0.73
N PHE A 31 13.55 11.59 -0.09
CA PHE A 31 14.74 12.33 -0.50
C PHE A 31 14.67 12.64 -2.00
N GLY A 32 13.94 13.70 -2.34
CA GLY A 32 13.93 14.24 -3.69
C GLY A 32 15.20 15.04 -3.97
N SER A 33 16.25 14.39 -4.45
CA SER A 33 17.58 14.93 -4.80
C SER A 33 18.48 15.35 -3.61
N PHE A 34 19.79 15.34 -3.86
CA PHE A 34 20.93 15.53 -2.94
C PHE A 34 20.99 16.86 -2.16
N ALA A 35 19.91 17.65 -2.14
CA ALA A 35 19.87 19.00 -1.60
C ALA A 35 19.52 19.09 -0.10
N LEU A 36 19.26 17.96 0.56
CA LEU A 36 18.99 17.92 2.00
C LEU A 36 20.19 17.28 2.73
N ASP A 37 20.87 18.09 3.53
CA ASP A 37 21.88 17.62 4.47
C ASP A 37 21.21 16.79 5.56
N SER A 38 21.30 15.46 5.39
CA SER A 38 20.71 14.48 6.30
C SER A 38 21.37 14.44 7.68
N SER A 39 22.55 15.06 7.85
CA SER A 39 23.31 15.03 9.11
C SER A 39 22.62 15.78 10.27
N SER A 40 21.70 16.70 9.93
CA SER A 40 20.96 17.51 10.90
C SER A 40 19.56 16.97 11.22
N LEU A 41 19.12 15.89 10.56
CA LEU A 41 17.78 15.35 10.68
C LEU A 41 17.75 14.20 11.70
N ASP A 42 16.72 14.13 12.54
CA ASP A 42 16.60 13.04 13.51
C ASP A 42 16.30 11.69 12.80
N PRO A 43 17.20 10.70 12.77
CA PRO A 43 16.92 9.44 12.08
C PRO A 43 15.70 8.69 12.63
N ASN A 44 15.24 9.01 13.84
CA ASN A 44 14.09 8.39 14.49
C ASN A 44 12.78 9.17 14.31
N TYR A 45 12.81 10.29 13.57
CA TYR A 45 11.60 11.07 13.34
C TYR A 45 10.57 10.24 12.58
N LYS A 46 9.36 10.18 13.13
CA LYS A 46 8.21 9.55 12.48
C LYS A 46 7.09 10.55 12.34
N TRP A 47 6.43 10.50 11.20
CA TRP A 47 5.19 11.23 11.00
C TRP A 47 4.04 10.41 11.58
N LYS A 48 3.04 11.15 12.06
CA LYS A 48 1.72 10.60 12.35
C LYS A 48 0.85 10.83 11.12
N ILE A 49 0.56 9.77 10.39
CA ILE A 49 -0.04 9.81 9.06
C ILE A 49 -1.40 9.13 9.13
N TYR A 50 -2.46 9.80 8.68
CA TYR A 50 -3.73 9.12 8.44
C TYR A 50 -3.64 8.31 7.14
N MET A 51 -3.72 6.99 7.26
CA MET A 51 -3.72 6.06 6.15
C MET A 51 -5.15 5.63 5.85
N GLU A 52 -5.53 5.72 4.57
CA GLU A 52 -6.77 5.13 4.05
C GLU A 52 -6.43 4.41 2.75
N CYS A 53 -6.80 3.13 2.67
CA CYS A 53 -6.59 2.30 1.50
C CYS A 53 -7.83 1.50 1.14
N ASP A 54 -8.05 1.40 -0.16
CA ASP A 54 -9.00 0.49 -0.78
C ASP A 54 -8.26 -0.80 -1.18
N LEU A 55 -8.85 -1.94 -0.86
CA LEU A 55 -8.41 -3.28 -1.25
C LEU A 55 -9.43 -3.87 -2.21
N GLY A 56 -8.97 -4.49 -3.29
CA GLY A 56 -9.90 -5.11 -4.22
C GLY A 56 -9.35 -6.25 -5.06
N GLY A 57 -10.25 -6.77 -5.88
CA GLY A 57 -10.10 -8.09 -6.48
C GLY A 57 -10.12 -9.15 -5.40
N SER A 58 -11.27 -9.43 -4.79
CA SER A 58 -11.40 -10.60 -3.90
C SER A 58 -11.56 -11.88 -4.75
N LYS A 59 -11.07 -13.02 -4.25
CA LYS A 59 -11.37 -14.31 -4.89
C LYS A 59 -12.69 -14.90 -4.41
N ASP A 60 -13.42 -15.48 -5.37
CA ASP A 60 -14.47 -16.47 -5.11
C ASP A 60 -14.03 -17.78 -5.80
N GLY A 61 -13.47 -18.70 -5.02
CA GLY A 61 -12.74 -19.86 -5.55
C GLY A 61 -11.47 -19.44 -6.32
N ASP A 62 -11.34 -19.88 -7.57
CA ASP A 62 -10.18 -19.59 -8.44
C ASP A 62 -10.36 -18.34 -9.31
N ILE A 63 -11.49 -17.63 -9.18
CA ILE A 63 -11.84 -16.49 -10.02
C ILE A 63 -11.72 -15.19 -9.22
N TRP A 64 -11.00 -14.22 -9.78
CA TRP A 64 -10.94 -12.85 -9.25
C TRP A 64 -12.18 -12.07 -9.64
N ASN A 65 -12.87 -11.49 -8.64
CA ASN A 65 -13.97 -10.57 -8.90
C ASN A 65 -13.43 -9.15 -9.16
N LEU A 66 -13.42 -8.75 -10.42
CA LEU A 66 -12.93 -7.44 -10.89
C LEU A 66 -14.05 -6.55 -11.45
N THR A 67 -15.30 -6.83 -11.10
CA THR A 67 -16.45 -6.08 -11.65
C THR A 67 -16.55 -4.66 -11.09
N ASP A 68 -17.06 -3.71 -11.89
CA ASP A 68 -17.24 -2.30 -11.51
C ASP A 68 -18.17 -2.08 -10.30
N ASN A 69 -19.02 -3.07 -9.98
CA ASN A 69 -19.92 -3.04 -8.84
C ASN A 69 -19.29 -3.59 -7.55
N TYR A 70 -18.00 -3.96 -7.58
CA TYR A 70 -17.30 -4.45 -6.41
C TYR A 70 -17.04 -3.31 -5.41
N ALA A 71 -17.56 -3.46 -4.19
CA ALA A 71 -17.26 -2.56 -3.09
C ALA A 71 -15.88 -2.92 -2.50
N PRO A 72 -14.86 -2.06 -2.63
CA PRO A 72 -13.55 -2.35 -2.08
C PRO A 72 -13.61 -2.43 -0.56
N LYS A 73 -12.84 -3.38 0.01
CA LYS A 73 -12.64 -3.41 1.45
C LYS A 73 -11.74 -2.25 1.84
N LYS A 74 -12.14 -1.51 2.86
CA LYS A 74 -11.40 -0.34 3.32
C LYS A 74 -10.58 -0.70 4.55
N ILE A 75 -9.32 -0.28 4.55
CA ILE A 75 -8.50 -0.19 5.75
C ILE A 75 -8.18 1.28 6.00
N ASN A 76 -8.40 1.73 7.22
CA ASN A 76 -7.98 3.04 7.66
C ASN A 76 -7.37 2.94 9.05
N PHE A 77 -6.30 3.69 9.27
CA PHE A 77 -5.59 3.68 10.55
C PHE A 77 -4.69 4.91 10.65
N MET A 78 -4.21 5.16 11.86
CA MET A 78 -3.23 6.21 12.13
C MET A 78 -1.85 5.56 12.21
N PHE A 79 -0.98 5.87 11.26
CA PHE A 79 0.36 5.32 11.16
C PHE A 79 1.37 6.23 11.87
N ASP A 80 1.83 5.83 13.05
CA ASP A 80 2.83 6.55 13.86
C ASP A 80 4.07 5.69 14.20
N SER A 81 4.09 4.44 13.76
CA SER A 81 5.23 3.51 13.82
C SER A 81 6.09 3.61 12.55
N SER A 82 7.29 2.99 12.53
CA SER A 82 8.10 2.95 11.28
C SER A 82 7.57 1.93 10.31
N THR A 83 6.93 0.89 10.86
CA THR A 83 6.47 -0.28 10.15
C THR A 83 5.17 -0.73 10.79
N GLU A 84 4.17 -1.00 9.97
CA GLU A 84 2.89 -1.55 10.39
C GLU A 84 2.54 -2.71 9.46
N THR A 85 2.12 -3.85 9.99
CA THR A 85 1.80 -5.03 9.19
C THR A 85 0.36 -5.47 9.45
N PHE A 86 -0.38 -5.71 8.39
CA PHE A 86 -1.74 -6.25 8.41
C PHE A 86 -1.73 -7.62 7.75
N GLU A 87 -2.25 -8.60 8.48
CA GLU A 87 -2.59 -9.91 7.93
C GLU A 87 -4.11 -9.93 7.72
N LEU A 88 -4.53 -10.20 6.49
CA LEU A 88 -5.94 -10.28 6.11
C LEU A 88 -6.30 -11.74 5.86
N ASP A 89 -7.45 -12.17 6.36
CA ASP A 89 -7.99 -13.53 6.19
C ASP A 89 -8.58 -13.81 4.79
N GLU A 90 -8.42 -12.86 3.88
CA GLU A 90 -8.92 -12.93 2.51
C GLU A 90 -7.77 -12.56 1.55
N GLU A 91 -7.86 -13.07 0.33
CA GLU A 91 -6.94 -12.73 -0.74
C GLU A 91 -7.44 -11.53 -1.55
N TYR A 92 -6.58 -10.55 -1.72
CA TYR A 92 -6.78 -9.38 -2.58
C TYR A 92 -5.78 -9.37 -3.72
N LEU A 93 -6.17 -8.78 -4.85
CA LEU A 93 -5.31 -8.61 -6.01
C LEU A 93 -4.54 -7.30 -5.98
N TRP A 94 -5.14 -6.25 -5.43
CA TRP A 94 -4.55 -4.92 -5.43
C TRP A 94 -4.91 -4.13 -4.17
N ILE A 95 -4.09 -3.12 -3.90
CA ILE A 95 -4.28 -2.13 -2.86
C ILE A 95 -4.02 -0.73 -3.44
N LYS A 96 -4.88 0.23 -3.09
CA LYS A 96 -4.69 1.65 -3.39
C LYS A 96 -4.85 2.47 -2.14
N CYS A 97 -3.76 3.08 -1.69
CA CYS A 97 -3.72 4.01 -0.57
C CYS A 97 -3.70 5.47 -1.03
N ASN A 98 -4.14 6.34 -0.12
CA ASN A 98 -4.12 7.80 -0.26
C ASN A 98 -4.83 8.28 -1.54
N LYS A 99 -5.99 7.69 -1.85
CA LYS A 99 -6.72 7.87 -3.13
C LYS A 99 -7.16 9.32 -3.40
N ASP A 100 -7.44 10.08 -2.34
CA ASP A 100 -7.86 11.50 -2.43
C ASP A 100 -6.87 12.45 -1.75
N PHE A 101 -5.62 12.02 -1.53
CA PHE A 101 -4.60 12.82 -0.84
C PHE A 101 -5.02 13.34 0.55
N TYR A 102 -5.79 12.54 1.30
CA TYR A 102 -6.16 12.86 2.69
C TYR A 102 -4.94 13.08 3.60
N SER A 103 -3.78 12.59 3.20
CA SER A 103 -2.49 12.84 3.86
C SER A 103 -1.46 13.38 2.86
N PHE A 104 -0.63 14.31 3.36
CA PHE A 104 0.48 14.87 2.59
C PHE A 104 1.68 13.89 2.62
N GLN A 105 1.69 12.96 1.69
CA GLN A 105 2.72 11.93 1.58
C GLN A 105 2.86 11.41 0.16
N VAL A 106 4.02 10.84 -0.14
CA VAL A 106 4.25 10.05 -1.34
C VAL A 106 3.96 8.59 -1.00
N THR A 107 3.20 7.88 -1.84
CA THR A 107 2.98 6.45 -1.68
C THR A 107 3.72 5.68 -2.77
N GLU A 108 4.56 4.74 -2.35
CA GLU A 108 5.28 3.82 -3.23
C GLU A 108 4.70 2.42 -3.05
N TYR A 109 4.48 1.69 -4.13
CA TYR A 109 3.95 0.33 -4.09
C TYR A 109 5.04 -0.66 -4.48
N VAL A 110 5.30 -1.62 -3.60
CA VAL A 110 6.21 -2.73 -3.85
C VAL A 110 5.38 -4.00 -3.91
N TYR A 111 5.57 -4.75 -4.98
CA TYR A 111 4.86 -6.00 -5.20
C TYR A 111 5.86 -7.15 -5.30
N LYS A 112 5.60 -8.24 -4.57
CA LYS A 112 6.54 -9.37 -4.44
C LYS A 112 5.97 -10.75 -4.82
N GLY A 113 4.85 -10.85 -5.56
CA GLY A 113 4.22 -12.16 -5.85
C GLY A 113 3.80 -12.45 -7.29
N GLY A 114 4.46 -13.35 -8.02
CA GLY A 114 3.89 -13.96 -9.25
C GLY A 114 3.72 -13.04 -10.48
N ASP A 115 3.16 -13.62 -11.56
CA ASP A 115 3.21 -13.12 -12.95
C ASP A 115 2.71 -11.66 -13.11
N PRO A 116 3.54 -10.72 -13.60
CA PRO A 116 3.17 -9.33 -13.78
C PRO A 116 1.98 -9.09 -14.73
N HIS A 117 1.56 -10.07 -15.54
CA HIS A 117 0.43 -9.92 -16.46
C HIS A 117 -0.94 -9.74 -15.77
N THR A 118 -1.20 -10.41 -14.64
CA THR A 118 -2.47 -10.27 -13.90
C THR A 118 -2.61 -8.91 -13.22
N LEU A 119 -1.49 -8.28 -12.86
CA LEU A 119 -1.47 -6.95 -12.27
C LEU A 119 -1.76 -5.82 -13.25
N TRP A 120 -1.21 -5.87 -14.47
CA TRP A 120 -1.48 -4.83 -15.47
C TRP A 120 -2.96 -4.80 -15.86
N GLN A 121 -3.59 -5.97 -15.98
CA GLN A 121 -5.03 -6.07 -16.25
C GLN A 121 -5.88 -5.50 -15.10
N ALA A 122 -5.51 -5.78 -13.85
CA ALA A 122 -6.18 -5.21 -12.69
C ALA A 122 -5.97 -3.68 -12.59
N PHE A 123 -4.76 -3.21 -12.90
CA PHE A 123 -4.40 -1.80 -12.86
C PHE A 123 -5.21 -0.99 -13.90
N GLU A 124 -5.32 -1.47 -15.14
CA GLU A 124 -6.12 -0.78 -16.17
C GLU A 124 -7.63 -0.73 -15.86
N LEU A 125 -8.16 -1.72 -15.14
CA LEU A 125 -9.57 -1.77 -14.77
C LEU A 125 -9.89 -0.87 -13.56
N VAL A 126 -8.97 -0.76 -12.61
CA VAL A 126 -9.20 -0.04 -11.34
C VAL A 126 -8.85 1.44 -11.42
N PHE A 127 -7.93 1.83 -12.32
CA PHE A 127 -7.40 3.18 -12.42
C PHE A 127 -7.83 3.94 -13.70
N ARG A 128 -8.92 3.50 -14.34
CA ARG A 128 -9.61 4.29 -15.38
C ARG A 128 -10.46 5.42 -14.80
#